data_AF-A0A7J4DRW8-F1
#
_entry.id   AF-A0A7J4DRW8-F1
#
_cell.length_a   1.000
_cell.length_b   1.000
_cell.length_c   1.000
_cell.angle_alpha   90.00
_cell.angle_beta   90.00
_cell.angle_gamma   90.00
#
_symmetry.space_group_name_H-M   'P 1'
#
loop_
_entity.id
_entity.type
_entity.pdbx_description
1 polymer ?
#
loop_
_entity_poly.entity_id
_entity_poly.type
_entity_poly.pdbx_seq_one_letter_code
_entity_poly.pdbx_strand_id
1 'polypeptide(L)'
;MKIYIYHKNQCDPKRCTALKMGKLNMAKIIKDYRKIPRRALLLDPYSKTPVSIEDRDIIEKYGILALDCSWQHHLVCMLRQQL
;
A
#
# COMPACT_ATOMS: atom_id res chain seq x y z
N MET A 1 -13.78 4.35 3.84
CA MET A 1 -12.31 4.46 3.99
C MET A 1 -11.65 4.15 2.67
N LYS A 2 -10.63 4.92 2.26
CA LYS A 2 -9.94 4.71 0.97
C LYS A 2 -8.73 3.80 1.19
N ILE A 3 -8.68 2.66 0.51
CA ILE A 3 -7.54 1.72 0.57
C ILE A 3 -6.86 1.71 -0.79
N TYR A 4 -5.55 1.94 -0.80
CA TYR A 4 -4.71 1.90 -1.98
C TYR A 4 -3.67 0.81 -1.81
N ILE A 5 -3.42 0.06 -2.87
CA ILE A 5 -2.35 -0.92 -2.88
C ILE A 5 -1.44 -0.63 -4.07
N TYR A 6 -0.19 -0.28 -3.79
CA TYR A 6 0.82 -0.20 -4.83
C TYR A 6 1.36 -1.60 -5.13
N HIS A 7 1.06 -2.12 -6.31
CA HIS A 7 1.34 -3.49 -6.71
C HIS A 7 2.35 -3.55 -7.85
N LYS A 8 3.48 -4.24 -7.63
CA LYS A 8 4.59 -4.32 -8.60
C LYS A 8 4.51 -5.47 -9.62
N ASN A 9 3.43 -6.24 -9.65
CA ASN A 9 3.26 -7.42 -10.53
C ASN A 9 4.41 -8.44 -10.39
N GLN A 10 4.93 -8.65 -9.18
CA GLN A 10 6.04 -9.58 -8.91
C GLN A 10 5.58 -10.95 -8.38
N CYS A 11 4.28 -11.20 -8.33
CA CYS A 11 3.69 -12.43 -7.80
C CYS A 11 2.66 -13.03 -8.77
N ASP A 12 2.29 -14.29 -8.56
CA ASP A 12 1.25 -14.95 -9.36
C ASP A 12 -0.10 -14.23 -9.18
N PRO A 13 -0.68 -13.67 -10.26
CA PRO A 13 -1.92 -12.92 -10.17
C PRO A 13 -3.14 -13.77 -9.74
N LYS A 14 -3.07 -15.09 -9.87
CA LYS A 14 -4.13 -16.01 -9.41
C LYS A 14 -4.13 -16.19 -7.89
N ARG A 15 -2.99 -15.97 -7.23
CA ARG A 15 -2.81 -16.17 -5.78
C ARG A 15 -2.64 -14.86 -4.99
N CYS A 16 -2.50 -13.73 -5.68
CA CYS A 16 -2.27 -12.44 -5.06
C CYS A 16 -3.50 -11.88 -4.33
N THR A 17 -3.39 -11.67 -3.02
CA THR A 17 -4.43 -11.06 -2.18
C THR A 17 -4.73 -9.62 -2.60
N ALA A 18 -3.72 -8.81 -2.92
CA ALA A 18 -3.94 -7.44 -3.37
C ALA A 18 -4.84 -7.38 -4.62
N LEU A 19 -4.56 -8.22 -5.62
CA LEU A 19 -5.40 -8.29 -6.82
C LEU A 19 -6.80 -8.83 -6.53
N LYS A 20 -6.95 -9.75 -5.58
CA LYS A 20 -8.28 -10.21 -5.11
C LYS A 20 -9.08 -9.07 -4.48
N MET A 21 -8.46 -8.26 -3.61
CA MET A 21 -9.09 -7.08 -3.03
C MET A 21 -9.50 -6.05 -4.09
N GLY A 22 -8.67 -5.86 -5.11
CA GLY A 22 -8.98 -5.02 -6.27
C GLY A 22 -10.22 -5.52 -7.03
N LYS A 23 -10.31 -6.82 -7.31
CA LYS A 23 -11.48 -7.44 -7.96
C LYS A 23 -12.77 -7.30 -7.15
N LEU A 24 -12.66 -7.33 -5.82
CA LEU A 24 -13.78 -7.16 -4.90
C LEU A 24 -14.13 -5.69 -4.62
N ASN A 25 -13.51 -4.72 -5.31
CA ASN A 25 -13.67 -3.28 -5.08
C ASN A 25 -13.37 -2.84 -3.63
N MET A 26 -12.59 -3.62 -2.88
CA MET A 26 -12.20 -3.30 -1.50
C MET A 26 -10.99 -2.37 -1.45
N ALA A 27 -10.17 -2.36 -2.52
CA ALA A 27 -8.98 -1.53 -2.62
C ALA A 27 -8.73 -1.06 -4.05
N LYS A 28 -8.14 0.12 -4.22
CA LYS A 28 -7.67 0.64 -5.50
C LYS A 28 -6.24 0.17 -5.77
N ILE A 29 -6.06 -0.60 -6.84
CA ILE A 29 -4.74 -1.09 -7.25
C ILE A 29 -4.01 -0.01 -8.05
N ILE A 30 -2.82 0.37 -7.58
CA ILE A 30 -1.94 1.35 -8.19
C ILE A 30 -0.72 0.61 -8.74
N LYS A 31 -0.47 0.72 -10.05
CA LYS A 31 0.72 0.14 -10.69
C LYS A 31 1.81 1.17 -10.97
N ASP A 32 1.42 2.44 -11.09
CA ASP A 32 2.31 3.57 -11.35
C ASP A 32 2.52 4.36 -10.06
N TYR A 33 3.77 4.47 -9.62
CA TYR A 33 4.12 5.15 -8.37
C TYR A 33 3.72 6.63 -8.37
N ARG A 34 3.63 7.27 -9.54
CA ARG A 34 3.23 8.67 -9.68
C ARG A 34 1.75 8.91 -9.33
N LYS A 35 0.96 7.84 -9.28
CA LYS A 35 -0.47 7.88 -8.90
C LYS A 35 -0.68 7.61 -7.42
N ILE A 36 0.39 7.41 -6.64
CA ILE A 36 0.30 7.20 -5.21
C ILE A 36 -0.19 8.49 -4.52
N PRO A 37 -1.22 8.42 -3.66
CA PRO A 37 -1.67 9.56 -2.87
C PRO A 37 -0.60 9.96 -1.84
N ARG A 38 0.01 11.14 -2.02
CA ARG A 38 1.12 11.66 -1.19
C ARG A 38 0.85 11.78 0.31
N ARG A 39 -0.41 11.87 0.72
CA ARG A 39 -0.80 12.06 2.13
C ARG A 39 -1.49 10.83 2.74
N ALA A 40 -1.61 9.75 1.98
CA ALA A 40 -2.13 8.51 2.54
C ALA A 40 -1.14 7.94 3.54
N LEU A 41 -1.67 7.32 4.60
CA LEU A 41 -0.84 6.65 5.60
C LEU A 41 -0.26 5.38 4.98
N LEU A 42 1.08 5.31 4.89
CA LEU A 42 1.79 4.14 4.38
C LEU A 42 1.92 3.09 5.48
N LEU A 43 1.48 1.86 5.20
CA LEU A 43 1.77 0.70 6.04
C LEU A 43 3.17 0.19 5.74
N ASP A 44 4.08 0.44 6.67
CA ASP A 44 5.46 -0.04 6.63
C ASP A 44 5.74 -1.00 7.80
N PRO A 45 6.00 -2.31 7.55
CA PRO A 45 6.38 -3.27 8.59
C PRO A 45 7.70 -2.96 9.30
N TYR A 46 8.52 -2.03 8.78
CA TYR A 46 9.77 -1.58 9.42
C TYR A 46 9.61 -0.28 10.21
N SER A 47 8.41 0.32 10.19
CA SER A 47 8.12 1.51 10.99
C SER A 47 8.30 1.20 12.48
N LYS A 48 9.00 2.10 13.19
CA LYS A 48 9.12 2.04 14.65
C LYS A 48 7.82 2.41 15.35
N THR A 49 6.95 3.17 14.67
CA THR A 49 5.71 3.68 15.22
C THR A 49 4.54 2.88 14.67
N PRO A 50 3.73 2.24 15.53
CA PRO A 50 2.52 1.56 15.10
C PRO A 50 1.42 2.57 14.71
N VAL A 51 0.47 2.12 13.91
CA VAL A 51 -0.75 2.89 13.61
C VAL A 51 -1.62 2.97 14.87
N SER A 52 -2.15 4.14 15.17
CA SER A 52 -2.95 4.40 16.36
C SER A 52 -4.19 5.25 16.07
N ILE A 53 -5.01 5.54 17.09
CA ILE A 53 -6.28 6.26 16.91
C ILE A 53 -6.04 7.72 16.47
N GLU A 54 -4.88 8.28 16.79
CA GLU A 54 -4.42 9.61 16.42
C GLU A 54 -4.27 9.77 14.89
N ASP A 55 -4.09 8.68 14.16
CA ASP A 55 -4.00 8.69 12.69
C ASP A 55 -5.36 8.81 11.98
N ARG A 56 -6.46 8.77 12.74
CA ARG A 56 -7.83 8.67 12.20
C ARG A 56 -8.14 9.76 11.18
N ASP A 57 -7.80 11.02 11.48
CA ASP A 57 -8.07 12.15 10.59
C ASP A 57 -7.34 12.01 9.24
N ILE A 58 -6.12 11.50 9.26
CA ILE A 58 -5.31 11.24 8.06
C ILE A 58 -5.95 10.10 7.25
N ILE A 59 -6.34 9.01 7.93
CA ILE A 59 -6.95 7.82 7.31
C ILE A 59 -8.31 8.16 6.67
N GLU A 60 -9.15 8.93 7.36
CA GLU A 60 -10.46 9.33 6.85
C GLU A 60 -10.32 10.28 5.64
N LYS A 61 -9.41 11.25 5.71
CA LYS A 61 -9.21 12.25 4.66
C LYS A 61 -8.50 11.68 3.43
N TYR A 62 -7.37 11.01 3.63
CA TYR A 62 -6.45 10.60 2.57
C TYR A 62 -6.46 9.10 2.30
N GLY A 63 -6.75 8.27 3.31
CA GLY A 63 -6.76 6.82 3.19
C GLY A 63 -5.46 6.15 3.62
N ILE A 64 -5.39 4.84 3.39
CA ILE A 64 -4.24 3.99 3.70
C ILE A 64 -3.64 3.46 2.41
N LEU A 65 -2.31 3.42 2.36
CA LEU A 65 -1.50 2.84 1.29
C LEU A 65 -0.76 1.61 1.81
N ALA A 66 -0.92 0.48 1.14
CA ALA A 66 -0.11 -0.71 1.35
C ALA A 66 0.81 -0.95 0.13
N LEU A 67 1.98 -1.55 0.35
CA LEU A 67 2.87 -2.01 -0.71
C LEU A 67 2.73 -3.52 -0.87
N ASP A 68 2.40 -3.98 -2.08
CA ASP A 68 2.38 -5.39 -2.45
C ASP A 68 3.55 -5.68 -3.39
N CYS A 69 4.63 -6.19 -2.80
CA CYS A 69 5.86 -6.59 -3.47
C CYS A 69 6.32 -7.94 -2.93
N SER A 70 7.17 -8.64 -3.67
CA SER A 70 7.67 -9.94 -3.19
C SER A 70 8.63 -9.74 -2.01
N TRP A 71 8.65 -10.71 -1.08
CA TRP A 71 9.57 -10.72 0.06
C TRP A 71 11.05 -10.65 -0.36
N GLN A 72 11.40 -11.06 -1.58
CA GLN A 72 12.78 -10.91 -2.07
C GLN A 72 13.16 -9.44 -2.36
N HIS A 73 12.19 -8.57 -2.59
CA HIS A 73 12.41 -7.18 -3.00
C HIS A 73 11.81 -6.14 -2.05
N HIS A 74 11.32 -6.55 -0.87
CA HIS A 74 10.64 -5.66 0.06
C HIS A 74 11.50 -4.45 0.48
N LEU A 75 12.78 -4.69 0.86
CA LEU A 75 13.74 -3.62 1.21
C LEU A 75 13.95 -2.64 0.07
N VAL A 76 14.10 -3.14 -1.16
CA VAL A 76 14.28 -2.30 -2.35
C VAL A 76 13.02 -1.51 -2.68
N CYS A 77 11.84 -2.08 -2.44
CA CYS A 77 10.57 -1.41 -2.64
C CYS A 77 10.33 -0.32 -1.60
N MET A 78 10.79 -0.51 -0.36
CA MET A 78 10.73 0.49 0.70
C MET A 78 11.76 1.62 0.51
N LEU A 79 13.03 1.27 0.29
CA LEU A 79 14.14 2.23 0.18
C LEU A 79 14.07 3.11 -1.08
N ARG A 80 13.50 2.60 -2.19
CA ARG A 80 13.29 3.39 -3.42
C ARG A 80 11.97 4.18 -3.41
N GLN A 81 11.16 4.07 -2.35
CA GLN A 81 9.86 4.74 -2.24
C GLN A 81 9.73 5.63 -1.01
N GLN A 82 10.87 6.06 -0.44
CA GLN A 82 10.90 7.33 0.28
C GLN A 82 10.56 8.44 -0.72
N LEU A 83 9.25 8.71 -0.80
CA LEU A 83 8.66 9.86 -1.47
C LEU A 83 9.12 11.16 -0.83
#